data_AF-A0A7X6ZYL7-F1
#
_entry.id   AF-A0A7X6ZYL7-F1
#
_cell.length_a   1.000
_cell.length_b   1.000
_cell.length_c   1.000
_cell.angle_alpha   90.00
_cell.angle_beta   90.00
_cell.angle_gamma   90.00
#
_symmetry.space_group_name_H-M   'P 1'
#
loop_
_entity.id
_entity.type
_entity.pdbx_description
1 polymer ?
#
loop_
_entity_poly.entity_id
_entity_poly.type
_entity_poly.pdbx_seq_one_letter_code
_entity_poly.pdbx_strand_id
1 'polypeptide(L)' 'EGLNIHSIGPGWLLSLAQSLGRGVPPSVLISVEGESFDFGDEITPECRKRKENAQAAFLKWFGEKYSKAEN' A
#
# COMPACT_ATOMS: atom_id res chain seq x y z
N GLU A 1 2.54 -18.37 16.84
CA GLU A 1 3.73 -17.91 16.08
C GLU A 1 3.66 -18.51 14.69
N GLY A 2 3.73 -17.71 13.63
CA GLY A 2 3.66 -18.21 12.24
C GLY A 2 2.91 -17.35 11.21
N LEU A 3 2.22 -16.27 11.62
CA LEU A 3 1.28 -15.54 10.75
C LEU A 3 1.84 -14.32 9.98
N ASN A 4 3.12 -13.93 10.17
CA ASN A 4 3.66 -12.68 9.59
C ASN A 4 5.05 -12.82 8.94
N ILE A 5 5.54 -14.04 8.67
CA ILE A 5 6.92 -14.24 8.16
C ILE A 5 7.14 -13.73 6.72
N HIS A 6 6.06 -13.43 5.97
CA HIS A 6 6.13 -12.89 4.60
C HIS A 6 5.55 -11.46 4.47
N SER A 7 5.49 -10.72 5.58
CA SER A 7 4.94 -9.36 5.57
C SER A 7 6.05 -8.32 5.48
N ILE A 8 6.26 -7.73 4.30
CA ILE A 8 7.01 -6.48 4.19
C ILE A 8 6.12 -5.36 4.73
N GLY A 9 6.39 -4.94 5.97
CA GLY A 9 5.73 -3.80 6.57
C GLY A 9 6.36 -2.47 6.13
N PRO A 10 5.63 -1.34 6.25
CA PRO A 10 6.18 -0.02 5.92
C PRO A 10 7.46 0.29 6.70
N GLY A 11 7.59 -0.17 7.95
CA GLY A 11 8.80 0.02 8.75
C GLY A 11 10.08 -0.55 8.12
N TRP A 12 9.98 -1.62 7.33
CA TRP A 12 11.14 -2.21 6.64
C TRP A 12 11.61 -1.33 5.49
N LEU A 13 10.67 -0.78 4.70
CA LEU A 13 10.98 0.17 3.63
C LEU A 13 11.61 1.46 4.16
N LEU A 14 11.07 1.97 5.27
CA LEU A 14 11.63 3.16 5.95
C LEU A 14 13.06 2.90 6.45
N SER A 15 13.29 1.75 7.07
CA SER A 15 14.61 1.35 7.57
C SER A 15 15.62 1.18 6.44
N LEU A 16 15.19 0.59 5.31
CA LEU A 16 16.02 0.48 4.11
C LEU A 16 16.40 1.86 3.58
N ALA A 17 15.45 2.76 3.39
CA ALA A 17 15.72 4.10 2.89
C ALA A 17 16.72 4.86 3.80
N GLN A 18 16.57 4.72 5.12
CA GLN A 18 17.52 5.27 6.09
C GLN A 18 18.92 4.67 5.95
N SER A 19 19.04 3.35 5.79
CA SER A 19 20.33 2.67 5.60
C SER A 19 21.06 3.09 4.31
N LEU A 20 20.31 3.49 3.28
CA LEU A 20 20.82 4.00 2.01
C LEU A 20 21.21 5.49 2.08
N GLY A 21 21.11 6.13 3.26
CA GLY A 21 21.40 7.55 3.43
C GLY A 21 20.45 8.48 2.67
N ARG A 22 19.25 7.98 2.33
CA ARG A 22 18.23 8.74 1.61
C ARG A 22 17.15 9.21 2.58
N GLY A 23 16.70 10.45 2.44
CA GLY A 23 15.49 10.92 3.11
C GLY A 23 14.26 10.20 2.53
N VAL A 24 13.30 9.85 3.40
CA VAL A 24 12.02 9.30 2.96
C VAL A 24 11.06 10.45 2.69
N PRO A 25 10.53 10.60 1.46
CA PRO A 25 9.50 11.59 1.20
C PRO A 25 8.20 11.22 1.95
N PRO A 26 7.33 12.19 2.25
CA PRO A 26 5.99 11.89 2.76
C PRO A 26 5.32 10.80 1.91
N SER A 27 5.01 9.68 2.53
CA SER A 27 4.58 8.45 1.86
C SER A 27 3.27 7.96 2.45
N VAL A 28 2.45 7.32 1.61
CA VAL A 28 1.18 6.69 2.00
C VAL A 28 1.22 5.23 1.59
N LEU A 29 0.90 4.34 2.52
CA LEU A 29 0.70 2.92 2.24
C LEU A 29 -0.79 2.61 2.18
N ILE A 30 -1.21 1.97 1.10
CA ILE A 30 -2.58 1.48 0.93
C ILE A 30 -2.52 -0.04 1.00
N SER A 31 -3.33 -0.63 1.88
CA SER A 31 -3.45 -2.08 2.02
C SER A 31 -4.92 -2.47 1.98
N VAL A 32 -5.19 -3.69 1.51
CA VAL A 32 -6.53 -4.28 1.51
C VAL A 32 -6.46 -5.66 2.15
N GLU A 33 -7.51 -6.03 2.86
CA GLU A 33 -7.60 -7.34 3.50
C GLU A 33 -7.75 -8.44 2.44
N GLY A 34 -6.97 -9.52 2.60
CA GLY A 34 -7.09 -10.72 1.79
C GLY A 34 -8.40 -11.48 2.05
N GLU A 35 -8.73 -12.41 1.16
CA GLU A 35 -9.94 -13.25 1.29
C GLU A 35 -9.59 -14.74 1.35
N SER A 36 -8.77 -15.24 0.41
CA SER A 36 -8.18 -16.58 0.45
C SER A 36 -6.67 -16.49 0.26
N PHE A 37 -5.95 -17.40 0.90
CA PHE A 37 -4.49 -17.56 0.84
C PHE A 37 -4.10 -18.95 0.31
N ASP A 38 -4.96 -19.56 -0.50
CA ASP A 38 -4.66 -20.82 -1.19
C ASP A 38 -3.50 -20.64 -2.20
N PHE A 39 -2.87 -21.76 -2.59
CA PHE A 39 -1.79 -21.77 -3.60
C PHE A 39 -2.33 -21.58 -5.03
N GLY A 40 -2.86 -20.38 -5.30
CA GLY A 40 -3.29 -19.93 -6.62
C GLY A 40 -2.44 -18.76 -7.11
N ASP A 41 -2.31 -18.64 -8.44
CA ASP A 41 -1.54 -17.57 -9.07
C ASP A 41 -2.33 -16.26 -9.22
N GLU A 42 -3.63 -16.29 -8.93
CA GLU A 42 -4.53 -15.14 -9.07
C GLU A 42 -5.10 -14.65 -7.74
N ILE A 43 -5.29 -13.33 -7.64
CA ILE A 43 -6.07 -12.73 -6.55
C ILE A 43 -7.55 -13.08 -6.72
N THR A 44 -8.24 -13.31 -5.60
CA THR A 44 -9.67 -13.57 -5.62
C THR A 44 -10.45 -12.37 -6.18
N PRO A 45 -11.66 -12.60 -6.74
CA PRO A 45 -12.51 -11.52 -7.24
C PRO A 45 -12.80 -10.43 -6.20
N GLU A 46 -13.00 -10.80 -4.93
CA GLU A 46 -13.26 -9.84 -3.86
C GLU A 46 -12.00 -9.05 -3.49
N CYS A 47 -10.82 -9.69 -3.42
CA CYS A 47 -9.55 -8.99 -3.25
C CYS A 47 -9.31 -7.98 -4.39
N ARG A 48 -9.63 -8.36 -5.63
CA ARG A 48 -9.52 -7.49 -6.81
C ARG A 48 -10.41 -6.25 -6.67
N LYS A 49 -11.67 -6.45 -6.29
CA LYS A 49 -12.63 -5.38 -6.04
C LYS A 49 -12.17 -4.43 -4.94
N ARG A 50 -11.69 -4.97 -3.81
CA ARG A 50 -11.14 -4.16 -2.71
C ARG A 50 -9.94 -3.34 -3.17
N LYS A 51 -9.01 -3.95 -3.91
CA LYS A 51 -7.83 -3.27 -4.49
C LYS A 51 -8.25 -2.10 -5.40
N GLU A 52 -9.19 -2.34 -6.31
CA GLU A 52 -9.69 -1.31 -7.24
C GLU A 52 -10.36 -0.15 -6.50
N ASN A 53 -11.21 -0.46 -5.52
CA ASN A 53 -11.86 0.56 -4.69
C ASN A 53 -10.85 1.40 -3.89
N ALA A 54 -9.86 0.75 -3.28
CA ALA A 54 -8.81 1.42 -2.51
C ALA A 54 -7.96 2.33 -3.40
N GLN A 55 -7.62 1.88 -4.62
CA GLN A 55 -6.91 2.67 -5.61
C GLN A 55 -7.72 3.91 -6.04
N ALA A 56 -9.01 3.72 -6.37
CA ALA A 56 -9.87 4.83 -6.78
C ALA A 56 -10.04 5.87 -5.66
N ALA A 57 -10.26 5.41 -4.42
CA ALA A 57 -10.37 6.28 -3.25
C ALA A 57 -9.09 7.07 -2.99
N PHE A 58 -7.92 6.42 -3.12
CA PHE A 58 -6.65 7.10 -2.98
C PHE A 58 -6.44 8.16 -4.05
N LEU A 59 -6.70 7.85 -5.33
CA LEU A 59 -6.52 8.83 -6.42
C LEU A 59 -7.41 10.05 -6.24
N LYS A 60 -8.65 9.84 -5.79
CA LYS A 60 -9.57 10.92 -5.44
C LYS A 60 -9.01 11.77 -4.30
N TRP A 61 -8.65 11.15 -3.18
CA TRP A 61 -8.07 11.83 -2.02
C TRP A 61 -6.79 12.59 -2.35
N PHE A 62 -5.90 11.98 -3.14
CA PHE A 62 -4.62 12.56 -3.52
C PHE A 62 -4.83 13.77 -4.42
N GLY A 63 -5.73 13.66 -5.41
CA GLY A 63 -6.15 14.80 -6.22
C GLY A 63 -6.71 15.93 -5.36
N GLU A 64 -7.71 15.66 -4.52
CA GLU A 64 -8.31 16.67 -3.64
C GLU A 64 -7.29 17.35 -2.72
N LYS A 65 -6.32 16.59 -2.19
CA LYS A 65 -5.30 17.08 -1.27
C LYS A 65 -4.23 17.95 -1.95
N TYR A 66 -3.88 17.66 -3.20
CA TYR A 66 -2.76 18.31 -3.89
C TYR A 66 -3.15 19.16 -5.11
N SER A 67 -4.41 19.15 -5.56
CA SER A 67 -4.91 19.98 -6.68
C SER A 67 -5.10 21.48 -6.33
N LYS A 68 -4.65 21.94 -5.16
CA LYS A 68 -4.61 23.37 -4.79
C LYS A 68 -3.22 23.85 -4.36
N ALA A 69 -2.16 23.33 -4.98
CA ALA A 69 -0.79 23.81 -4.79
C ALA A 69 -0.35 24.84 -5.87
N GLU A 70 -1.30 25.57 -6.46
CA GLU A 70 -1.05 26.79 -7.23
C GLU A 70 -1.77 27.96 -6.55
N ASN A 71 -1.06 28.66 -5.66
CA ASN A 71 -1.24 30.07 -5.30
C ASN A 71 0.06 30.58 -4.69
#